data_AF-A0A4V3CTA3-F1
#
_entry.id   AF-A0A4V3CTA3-F1
#
_cell.length_a   1.000
_cell.length_b   1.000
_cell.length_c   1.000
_cell.angle_alpha   90.00
_cell.angle_beta   90.00
_cell.angle_gamma   90.00
#
_symmetry.space_group_name_H-M   'P 1'
#
loop_
_entity.id
_entity.type
_entity.pdbx_description
1 polymer ?
#
loop_
_entity_poly.entity_id
_entity_poly.type
_entity_poly.pdbx_seq_one_letter_code
_entity_poly.pdbx_strand_id
1 'polypeptide(L)'
;MDMSMELTLRDIPAFLPPWTFAKVGRPDERRARQGARRGFVDLKMSFMRAAAEVQGSEGQALQEYVRQAAEPIELWLMHTRLLASLPLDHLRGDQHRQALQEALARVFPMKSA
;
A
#
# COMPACT_ATOMS: atom_id res chain seq x y z
N MET A 1 7.04 25.49 -2.04
CA MET A 1 6.46 24.64 -3.10
C MET A 1 5.37 23.83 -2.43
N ASP A 2 4.14 24.25 -2.64
CA ASP A 2 2.95 23.61 -2.08
C ASP A 2 2.64 22.37 -2.93
N MET A 3 2.92 21.17 -2.39
CA MET A 3 2.57 19.89 -3.00
C MET A 3 1.22 19.41 -2.48
N SER A 4 0.19 20.25 -2.61
CA SER A 4 -1.20 19.84 -2.49
C SER A 4 -1.55 18.93 -3.67
N MET A 5 -1.17 17.65 -3.55
CA MET A 5 -1.54 16.59 -4.46
C MET A 5 -3.02 16.28 -4.17
N GLU A 6 -3.94 16.99 -4.84
CA GLU A 6 -5.38 16.73 -4.73
C GLU A 6 -5.67 15.32 -5.24
N LEU A 7 -5.71 14.35 -4.32
CA LEU A 7 -6.29 13.04 -4.55
C LEU A 7 -7.78 13.26 -4.81
N THR A 8 -8.19 13.23 -6.07
CA THR A 8 -9.61 13.38 -6.40
C THR A 8 -10.35 12.09 -6.06
N LEU A 9 -11.65 12.16 -5.77
CA LEU A 9 -12.47 10.99 -5.44
C LEU A 9 -12.41 9.88 -6.52
N ARG A 10 -12.01 10.22 -7.76
CA ARG A 10 -11.85 9.30 -8.90
C ARG A 10 -10.56 8.48 -8.85
N ASP A 11 -9.55 8.96 -8.12
CA ASP A 11 -8.26 8.28 -7.98
C ASP A 11 -8.28 7.21 -6.89
N ILE A 12 -9.29 7.26 -6.00
CA ILE A 12 -9.50 6.24 -4.98
C ILE A 12 -9.75 4.90 -5.69
N PRO A 13 -8.86 3.89 -5.51
CA PRO A 13 -9.06 2.60 -6.12
C PRO A 13 -10.39 2.04 -5.66
N ALA A 14 -11.02 1.23 -6.51
CA ALA A 14 -12.17 0.44 -6.12
C ALA A 14 -11.73 -0.60 -5.08
N PHE A 15 -11.53 -0.14 -3.84
CA PHE A 15 -11.39 -1.01 -2.71
C PHE A 15 -12.74 -1.70 -2.58
N LEU A 16 -12.78 -3.00 -2.80
CA LEU A 16 -13.87 -3.81 -2.28
C LEU A 16 -13.60 -3.83 -0.77
N PRO A 17 -14.33 -3.05 0.04
CA PRO A 17 -14.10 -3.07 1.47
C PRO A 17 -14.20 -4.50 2.00
N PRO A 18 -13.50 -4.84 3.09
CA PRO A 18 -13.46 -6.20 3.61
C PRO A 18 -14.85 -6.78 3.91
N TRP A 19 -15.88 -5.94 4.09
CA TRP A 19 -17.28 -6.34 4.21
C TRP A 19 -17.98 -6.74 2.90
N THR A 20 -17.42 -6.48 1.72
CA THR A 20 -17.96 -7.04 0.46
C THR A 20 -17.88 -8.57 0.44
N PHE A 21 -16.98 -9.15 1.24
CA PHE A 21 -16.91 -10.59 1.49
C PHE A 21 -17.78 -11.02 2.69
N ALA A 22 -18.33 -10.10 3.48
CA ALA A 22 -19.10 -10.40 4.68
C ALA A 22 -20.55 -10.85 4.41
N LYS A 23 -20.74 -11.75 3.43
CA LYS A 23 -21.97 -12.55 3.30
C LYS A 23 -21.70 -14.01 3.70
N VAL A 24 -21.89 -14.25 5.00
CA VAL A 24 -22.22 -15.51 5.72
C VAL A 24 -21.62 -16.82 5.18
N GLY A 25 -20.50 -17.23 5.79
CA GLY A 25 -20.21 -18.60 6.24
C GLY A 25 -19.70 -19.58 5.19
N ARG A 26 -19.40 -19.16 3.96
CA ARG A 26 -18.96 -20.09 2.90
C ARG A 26 -17.45 -20.38 2.96
N PRO A 27 -16.98 -21.60 2.65
CA PRO A 27 -15.55 -21.92 2.56
C PRO A 27 -14.76 -20.96 1.65
N ASP A 28 -15.41 -20.43 0.62
CA ASP A 28 -14.84 -19.48 -0.32
C ASP A 28 -14.63 -18.10 0.31
N GLU A 29 -15.47 -17.70 1.27
CA GLU A 29 -15.31 -16.47 2.05
C GLU A 29 -14.11 -16.56 2.99
N ARG A 30 -13.92 -17.71 3.65
CA ARG A 30 -12.74 -17.93 4.50
C ARG A 30 -11.46 -17.85 3.67
N ARG A 31 -11.44 -18.47 2.48
CA ARG A 31 -10.32 -18.40 1.53
C ARG A 31 -10.09 -16.96 1.06
N ALA A 32 -11.15 -16.23 0.71
CA ALA A 32 -11.06 -14.82 0.32
C ALA A 32 -10.49 -13.93 1.44
N ARG A 33 -10.95 -14.10 2.69
CA ARG A 33 -10.41 -13.37 3.86
C ARG A 33 -8.94 -13.69 4.12
N GLN A 34 -8.55 -14.96 4.00
CA GLN A 34 -7.15 -15.36 4.13
C GLN A 34 -6.29 -14.75 3.03
N GLY A 35 -6.78 -14.75 1.78
CA GLY A 35 -6.14 -14.09 0.65
C GLY A 35 -5.97 -12.58 0.86
N ALA A 36 -7.03 -11.89 1.31
CA ALA A 36 -6.99 -10.46 1.61
C ALA A 36 -6.01 -10.13 2.74
N ARG A 37 -6.02 -10.89 3.85
CA ARG A 37 -5.05 -10.74 4.94
C ARG A 37 -3.62 -10.96 4.46
N ARG A 38 -3.41 -11.98 3.62
CA ARG A 38 -2.09 -12.26 3.06
C ARG A 38 -1.61 -11.13 2.17
N GLY A 39 -2.48 -10.64 1.27
CA GLY A 39 -2.19 -9.50 0.42
C GLY A 39 -1.85 -8.24 1.23
N PHE A 40 -2.57 -7.98 2.32
CA PHE A 40 -2.26 -6.85 3.20
C PHE A 40 -0.91 -7.00 3.90
N VAL A 41 -0.59 -8.20 4.42
CA VAL A 41 0.72 -8.46 5.04
C VAL A 41 1.85 -8.28 4.03
N ASP A 42 1.70 -8.83 2.81
CA ASP A 42 2.70 -8.69 1.76
C ASP A 42 2.88 -7.21 1.36
N LEU A 43 1.79 -6.43 1.29
CA LEU A 43 1.83 -4.99 1.07
C LEU A 43 2.58 -4.24 2.19
N LYS A 44 2.27 -4.52 3.46
CA LYS A 44 2.99 -3.94 4.61
C LYS A 44 4.48 -4.24 4.55
N MET A 45 4.87 -5.45 4.16
CA MET A 45 6.28 -5.82 4.06
C MET A 45 7.01 -5.06 2.95
N SER A 46 6.38 -4.87 1.78
CA SER A 46 6.95 -4.04 0.71
C SER A 46 7.12 -2.58 1.15
N PHE A 47 6.11 -2.01 1.83
CA PHE A 47 6.17 -0.66 2.40
C PHE A 47 7.27 -0.52 3.46
N MET A 48 7.39 -1.48 4.39
CA MET A 48 8.42 -1.46 5.43
C MET A 48 9.83 -1.48 4.84
N ARG A 49 10.07 -2.31 3.81
CA ARG A 49 11.37 -2.38 3.13
C ARG A 49 11.73 -1.07 2.45
N ALA A 50 10.79 -0.47 1.73
CA ALA A 50 11.02 0.83 1.11
C ALA A 50 11.23 1.95 2.14
N ALA A 51 10.45 1.98 3.22
CA ALA A 51 10.59 2.98 4.28
C ALA A 51 11.92 2.85 5.05
N ALA A 52 12.52 1.65 5.09
CA ALA A 52 13.83 1.43 5.70
C ALA A 52 14.98 2.04 4.90
N GLU A 53 14.81 2.31 3.60
CA GLU A 53 15.81 2.98 2.76
C GLU A 53 15.77 4.50 2.90
N VAL A 54 14.70 5.06 3.49
CA VAL A 54 14.60 6.49 3.77
C VAL A 54 15.40 6.81 5.03
N GLN A 55 16.33 7.74 4.93
CA GLN A 55 17.23 8.09 6.04
C GLN A 55 16.59 9.08 7.02
N GLY A 56 17.12 9.10 8.24
CA GLY A 56 16.76 10.09 9.26
C GLY A 56 15.39 9.87 9.91
N SER A 57 14.87 10.94 10.51
CA SER A 57 13.59 10.93 11.24
C SER A 57 12.39 10.68 10.34
N GLU A 58 12.48 11.05 9.06
CA GLU A 58 11.41 10.80 8.08
C GLU A 58 11.22 9.29 7.85
N GLY A 59 12.31 8.54 7.64
CA GLY A 59 12.24 7.08 7.51
C GLY A 59 11.70 6.39 8.75
N GLN A 60 12.06 6.88 9.95
CA GLN A 60 11.51 6.37 11.21
C GLN A 60 9.99 6.62 11.30
N ALA A 61 9.53 7.82 10.94
CA ALA A 61 8.11 8.16 10.94
C ALA A 61 7.32 7.34 9.91
N LEU A 62 7.87 7.13 8.71
CA LEU A 62 7.26 6.29 7.67
C LEU A 62 7.13 4.83 8.14
N GLN A 63 8.18 4.28 8.75
CA GLN A 63 8.14 2.93 9.32
C GLN A 63 7.10 2.81 10.44
N GLU A 64 6.97 3.82 11.29
CA GLU A 64 5.94 3.86 12.33
C GLU A 64 4.54 3.86 11.74
N TYR A 65 4.27 4.72 10.76
CA TYR A 65 2.98 4.77 10.08
C TYR A 65 2.65 3.42 9.42
N VAL A 66 3.60 2.80 8.71
CA VAL A 66 3.39 1.48 8.09
C VAL A 66 3.08 0.42 9.16
N ARG A 67 3.74 0.46 10.32
CA ARG A 67 3.46 -0.47 11.42
C ARG A 67 2.05 -0.30 11.97
N GLN A 68 1.61 0.95 12.13
CA GLN A 68 0.30 1.30 12.67
C GLN A 68 -0.86 1.10 11.68
N ALA A 69 -0.60 1.09 10.37
CA ALA A 69 -1.64 0.87 9.36
C ALA A 69 -2.43 -0.44 9.64
N ALA A 70 -3.74 -0.29 9.79
CA ALA A 70 -4.70 -1.34 10.06
C ALA A 70 -5.42 -1.80 8.79
N GLU A 71 -5.52 -0.93 7.79
CA GLU A 71 -6.21 -1.19 6.53
C GLU A 71 -5.31 -0.93 5.31
N PRO A 72 -5.44 -1.69 4.20
CA PRO A 72 -4.67 -1.44 2.99
C PRO A 72 -4.80 -0.01 2.43
N ILE A 73 -5.96 0.61 2.58
CA ILE A 73 -6.25 1.94 2.04
C ILE A 73 -5.36 3.02 2.68
N GLU A 74 -4.96 2.86 3.94
CA GLU A 74 -4.06 3.80 4.62
C GLU A 74 -2.67 3.78 3.98
N LEU A 75 -2.18 2.60 3.60
CA LEU A 75 -0.93 2.47 2.86
C LEU A 75 -1.05 3.05 1.45
N TRP A 76 -2.19 2.83 0.78
CA TRP A 76 -2.46 3.44 -0.52
C TRP A 76 -2.46 4.97 -0.43
N LEU A 77 -3.10 5.59 0.57
CA LEU A 77 -3.11 7.05 0.70
C LEU A 77 -1.71 7.65 0.92
N MET A 78 -0.83 6.92 1.62
CA MET A 78 0.54 7.37 1.90
C MET A 78 1.54 7.08 0.76
N HIS A 79 1.20 6.22 -0.20
CA HIS A 79 2.20 5.66 -1.12
C HIS A 79 3.00 6.71 -1.90
N THR A 80 2.35 7.80 -2.32
CA THR A 80 2.98 8.91 -3.05
C THR A 80 4.07 9.57 -2.22
N ARG A 81 3.82 9.79 -0.92
CA ARG A 81 4.80 10.32 0.03
C ARG A 81 6.00 9.39 0.15
N LEU A 82 5.77 8.09 0.39
CA LEU A 82 6.86 7.12 0.50
C LEU A 82 7.71 7.09 -0.78
N LEU A 83 7.08 7.09 -1.96
CA LEU A 83 7.78 7.09 -3.24
C LEU A 83 8.62 8.36 -3.45
N ALA A 84 8.11 9.51 -3.01
CA ALA A 84 8.82 10.79 -3.09
C ALA A 84 10.03 10.86 -2.14
N SER A 85 9.96 10.19 -0.98
CA SER A 85 11.05 10.14 0.00
C SER A 85 12.14 9.12 -0.34
N LEU A 86 11.92 8.22 -1.30
CA LEU A 86 12.92 7.24 -1.72
C LEU A 86 14.09 7.91 -2.47
N PRO A 87 15.34 7.51 -2.22
CA PRO A 87 16.51 8.02 -2.94
C PRO A 87 16.36 7.86 -4.46
N LEU A 88 16.64 8.90 -5.24
CA LEU A 88 16.51 8.88 -6.71
C LEU A 88 17.70 8.18 -7.39
N ASP A 89 18.92 8.31 -6.86
CA ASP A 89 20.16 7.87 -7.53
C ASP A 89 20.67 6.49 -7.08
N HIS A 90 19.81 5.67 -6.48
CA HIS A 90 20.22 4.36 -5.96
C HIS A 90 19.45 3.23 -6.64
N LEU A 91 20.16 2.25 -7.22
CA LEU A 91 19.57 1.06 -7.85
C LEU A 91 18.55 0.34 -6.94
N ARG A 92 18.75 0.40 -5.62
CA ARG A 92 17.78 -0.16 -4.66
C ARG A 92 16.50 0.66 -4.59
N GLY A 93 16.58 1.99 -4.70
CA GLY A 93 15.41 2.89 -4.72
C GLY A 93 14.43 2.52 -5.84
N ASP A 94 14.93 2.28 -7.04
CA ASP A 94 14.10 1.86 -8.18
C ASP A 94 13.47 0.47 -7.98
N GLN A 95 14.24 -0.48 -7.44
CA GLN A 95 13.71 -1.80 -7.09
C GLN A 95 12.57 -1.70 -6.06
N HIS A 96 12.70 -0.81 -5.07
CA HIS A 96 11.65 -0.57 -4.08
C HIS A 96 10.44 0.15 -4.67
N ARG A 97 10.63 1.10 -5.59
CA ARG A 97 9.51 1.74 -6.32
C ARG A 97 8.71 0.71 -7.11
N GLN A 98 9.40 -0.14 -7.88
CA GLN A 98 8.75 -1.19 -8.68
C GLN A 98 8.02 -2.19 -7.76
N ALA A 99 8.68 -2.67 -6.71
CA ALA A 99 8.07 -3.63 -5.78
C ALA A 99 6.83 -3.03 -5.06
N LEU A 100 6.85 -1.74 -4.74
CA LEU A 100 5.70 -1.03 -4.18
C LEU A 100 4.53 -0.97 -5.17
N GLN A 101 4.80 -0.59 -6.42
CA GLN A 101 3.78 -0.49 -7.47
C GLN A 101 3.14 -1.86 -7.75
N GLU A 102 3.94 -2.92 -7.85
CA GLU A 102 3.45 -4.29 -8.04
C GLU A 102 2.61 -4.78 -6.86
N ALA A 103 3.04 -4.48 -5.63
CA ALA A 103 2.29 -4.84 -4.42
C ALA A 103 0.94 -4.10 -4.35
N LEU A 104 0.92 -2.80 -4.70
CA LEU A 104 -0.30 -2.02 -4.77
C LEU A 104 -1.24 -2.55 -5.85
N ALA A 105 -0.76 -2.83 -7.06
CA ALA A 105 -1.58 -3.36 -8.15
C ALA A 105 -2.22 -4.73 -7.81
N ARG A 106 -1.53 -5.55 -7.01
CA ARG A 106 -2.05 -6.85 -6.55
C ARG A 106 -3.18 -6.72 -5.54
N VAL A 107 -3.09 -5.75 -4.63
CA VAL A 107 -4.11 -5.53 -3.58
C VAL A 107 -5.27 -4.65 -4.07
N PHE A 108 -4.96 -3.71 -4.96
CA PHE A 108 -5.90 -2.79 -5.60
C PHE A 108 -5.91 -3.04 -7.10
N PRO A 109 -6.53 -4.14 -7.57
CA PRO A 109 -6.66 -4.39 -8.99
C PRO A 109 -7.45 -3.24 -9.62
N MET A 110 -6.84 -2.54 -10.57
CA MET A 110 -7.58 -1.61 -11.42
C MET A 110 -8.69 -2.40 -12.11
N LYS A 111 -9.91 -1.86 -12.15
CA LYS A 111 -10.93 -2.37 -13.06
C LYS A 111 -10.38 -2.19 -14.48
N SER A 112 -10.01 -3.27 -15.15
CA SER A 112 -9.99 -3.26 -16.62
C SER A 112 -11.41 -2.92 -17.07
N ALA A 113 -11.54 -1.81 -17.80
CA ALA A 113 -12.76 -1.41 -18.48
C ALA A 113 -13.19 -2.46 -19.50
#